data_AF-A0A7S1A2S4-F1
#
_entry.id   AF-A0A7S1A2S4-F1
#
_cell.length_a   1.000
_cell.length_b   1.000
_cell.length_c   1.000
_cell.angle_alpha   90.00
_cell.angle_beta   90.00
_cell.angle_gamma   90.00
#
_symmetry.space_group_name_H-M   'P 1'
#
loop_
_entity.id
_entity.type
_entity.pdbx_description
1 polymer ?
#
loop_
_entity_poly.entity_id
_entity_poly.type
_entity_poly.pdbx_seq_one_letter_code
_entity_poly.pdbx_strand_id
1 'polypeptide(L)'
;SSFVCSCRRTMSKPSVDHPHERHWYETRDPSKSHLTEWMEYVGLAVDKDVAAARSYAALVHQMHYIVEGYKRGEVSKEWSRMQCQDIMVHMTAFGTILRSDVVDDELWAKGITMQQRQSLENDFKTLMAEDKRKCFC
;
A
#
# COMPACT_ATOMS: atom_id res chain seq x y z
N SER A 1 28.15 -26.04 -66.11
CA SER A 1 27.68 -27.42 -66.16
C SER A 1 26.31 -27.47 -65.54
N SER A 2 25.28 -27.69 -66.35
CA SER A 2 23.88 -27.82 -65.94
C SER A 2 23.59 -29.26 -65.55
N PHE A 3 22.76 -29.53 -64.54
CA PHE A 3 21.88 -30.71 -64.53
C PHE A 3 20.67 -30.48 -63.61
N VAL A 4 19.60 -31.18 -63.96
CA VAL A 4 18.18 -30.85 -63.79
C VAL A 4 17.55 -31.64 -62.63
N CYS A 5 16.36 -31.19 -62.23
CA CYS A 5 15.14 -32.01 -62.08
C CYS A 5 14.59 -32.28 -60.66
N SER A 6 13.49 -31.58 -60.38
CA SER A 6 12.16 -32.09 -60.00
C SER A 6 12.06 -33.38 -59.17
N CYS A 7 11.36 -33.29 -58.03
CA CYS A 7 10.25 -34.22 -57.72
C CYS A 7 9.36 -33.67 -56.60
N ARG A 8 8.16 -33.23 -57.00
CA ARG A 8 6.99 -32.99 -56.16
C ARG A 8 6.24 -34.32 -56.01
N ARG A 9 5.98 -34.81 -54.79
CA ARG A 9 4.84 -35.70 -54.56
C ARG A 9 4.31 -35.64 -53.12
N THR A 10 3.05 -35.27 -53.07
CA THR A 10 2.09 -35.24 -51.97
C THR A 10 1.89 -36.62 -51.33
N MET A 11 1.81 -36.67 -50.01
CA MET A 11 1.04 -37.69 -49.29
C MET A 11 0.19 -37.03 -48.21
N SER A 12 -1.12 -37.07 -48.43
CA SER A 12 -2.15 -36.74 -47.45
C SER A 12 -2.21 -37.82 -46.38
N LYS A 13 -2.33 -37.43 -45.12
CA LYS A 13 -2.81 -38.28 -44.02
C LYS A 13 -3.81 -37.49 -43.16
N PRO A 14 -4.76 -38.19 -42.52
CA PRO A 14 -6.07 -37.68 -42.20
C PRO A 14 -6.07 -36.74 -41.00
N SER A 15 -6.86 -35.67 -41.08
CA SER A 15 -7.25 -34.82 -39.97
C SER A 15 -8.08 -35.64 -38.98
N VAL A 16 -7.50 -35.93 -37.83
CA VAL A 16 -8.25 -36.37 -36.65
C VAL A 16 -8.78 -35.10 -36.00
N ASP A 17 -10.09 -34.89 -36.12
CA ASP A 17 -10.83 -33.89 -35.35
C ASP A 17 -10.53 -34.07 -33.85
N HIS A 18 -9.87 -33.07 -33.26
CA HIS A 18 -9.88 -32.84 -31.82
C HIS A 18 -10.71 -31.59 -31.55
N PRO A 19 -11.73 -31.68 -30.68
CA PRO A 19 -12.64 -30.58 -30.41
C PRO A 19 -12.02 -29.60 -29.42
N HIS A 20 -12.61 -28.41 -29.40
CA HIS A 20 -12.51 -27.42 -28.33
C HIS A 20 -11.14 -26.74 -28.14
N GLU A 21 -11.08 -25.45 -28.48
CA GLU A 21 -11.16 -24.43 -27.43
C GLU A 21 -11.34 -23.04 -28.02
N ARG A 22 -12.27 -22.30 -27.42
CA ARG A 22 -12.52 -20.89 -27.68
C ARG A 22 -11.22 -20.13 -27.47
N HIS A 23 -10.74 -19.47 -28.52
CA HIS A 23 -9.78 -18.38 -28.39
C HIS A 23 -10.46 -17.25 -27.61
N TRP A 24 -10.33 -17.28 -26.29
CA TRP A 24 -10.43 -16.07 -25.50
C TRP A 24 -9.19 -15.24 -25.85
N TYR A 25 -9.33 -14.28 -26.75
CA TYR A 25 -8.44 -13.14 -26.74
C TYR A 25 -8.75 -12.35 -25.48
N GLU A 26 -8.23 -12.81 -24.33
CA GLU A 26 -7.95 -11.89 -23.24
C GLU A 26 -6.90 -10.92 -23.78
N THR A 27 -7.37 -9.71 -24.07
CA THR A 27 -6.55 -8.54 -24.26
C THR A 27 -5.70 -8.38 -23.01
N ARG A 28 -4.51 -8.98 -23.02
CA ARG A 28 -3.45 -8.77 -22.03
C ARG A 28 -3.13 -7.29 -22.03
N ASP A 29 -3.60 -6.61 -21.00
CA ASP A 29 -3.31 -5.22 -20.72
C ASP A 29 -1.80 -5.08 -20.51
N PRO A 30 -1.05 -4.40 -21.41
CA PRO A 30 0.42 -4.35 -21.37
C PRO A 30 0.95 -3.54 -20.17
N SER A 31 0.06 -2.97 -19.35
CA SER A 31 0.37 -2.25 -18.11
C SER A 31 0.58 -3.17 -16.90
N LYS A 32 0.13 -4.43 -16.95
CA LYS A 32 0.38 -5.40 -15.88
C LYS A 32 1.75 -6.05 -16.09
N SER A 33 2.71 -5.69 -15.26
CA SER A 33 4.02 -6.35 -15.26
C SER A 33 3.84 -7.85 -14.98
N HIS A 34 4.58 -8.71 -15.68
CA HIS A 34 4.59 -10.16 -15.50
C HIS A 34 4.81 -10.57 -14.02
N LEU A 35 5.49 -9.72 -13.24
CA LEU A 35 5.68 -9.88 -11.79
C LEU A 35 4.39 -9.85 -10.99
N THR A 36 3.44 -8.99 -11.36
CA THR A 36 2.14 -8.86 -10.68
C THR A 36 1.29 -10.11 -10.90
N GLU A 37 1.30 -10.65 -12.12
CA GLU A 37 0.59 -11.89 -12.51
C GLU A 37 1.20 -13.12 -11.80
N TRP A 38 2.53 -13.18 -11.65
CA TRP A 38 3.21 -14.24 -10.90
C TRP A 38 2.98 -14.16 -9.38
N MET A 39 2.92 -12.97 -8.80
CA MET A 39 2.62 -12.81 -7.36
C MET A 39 1.19 -13.24 -7.01
N GLU A 40 0.22 -12.96 -7.90
CA GLU A 40 -1.16 -13.46 -7.79
C GLU A 40 -1.22 -15.00 -7.91
N TYR A 41 -0.44 -15.60 -8.81
CA TYR A 41 -0.39 -17.05 -9.04
C TYR A 41 0.20 -17.86 -7.87
N VAL A 42 1.12 -17.29 -7.09
CA VAL A 42 1.77 -17.97 -5.94
C VAL A 42 0.91 -17.90 -4.65
N GLY A 43 -0.29 -17.32 -4.71
CA GLY A 43 -1.13 -17.12 -3.51
C GLY A 43 -0.57 -16.04 -2.57
N LEU A 44 0.48 -15.32 -3.00
CA LEU A 44 1.00 -14.11 -2.39
C LEU A 44 0.26 -12.88 -2.93
N ALA A 45 -1.07 -12.97 -3.00
CA ALA A 45 -1.87 -11.76 -3.06
C ALA A 45 -1.61 -11.02 -1.75
N VAL A 46 -0.69 -10.05 -1.77
CA VAL A 46 -0.48 -9.14 -0.65
C VAL A 46 -1.84 -8.50 -0.41
N ASP A 47 -2.51 -8.95 0.65
CA ASP A 47 -3.79 -8.42 1.08
C ASP A 47 -3.62 -6.89 1.18
N LYS A 48 -4.24 -6.18 0.24
CA LYS A 48 -4.08 -4.74 0.08
C LYS A 48 -4.54 -4.02 1.34
N ASP A 49 -5.49 -4.60 2.07
CA ASP A 49 -6.02 -4.06 3.30
C ASP A 49 -5.02 -4.25 4.45
N VAL A 50 -4.29 -5.37 4.49
CA VAL A 50 -3.19 -5.60 5.44
C VAL A 50 -2.03 -4.63 5.16
N ALA A 51 -1.66 -4.43 3.89
CA ALA A 51 -0.60 -3.48 3.53
C ALA A 51 -0.99 -2.03 3.88
N ALA A 52 -2.24 -1.64 3.63
CA ALA A 52 -2.78 -0.35 4.03
C ALA A 52 -2.80 -0.17 5.56
N ALA A 53 -3.26 -1.18 6.31
CA ALA A 53 -3.27 -1.17 7.77
C ALA A 53 -1.87 -1.01 8.37
N ARG A 54 -0.87 -1.74 7.85
CA ARG A 54 0.53 -1.59 8.29
C ARG A 54 1.08 -0.20 8.01
N SER A 55 0.80 0.34 6.83
CA SER A 55 1.23 1.69 6.44
C SER A 55 0.60 2.75 7.35
N TYR A 56 -0.69 2.60 7.63
CA TYR A 56 -1.41 3.45 8.58
C TYR A 56 -0.83 3.36 10.00
N ALA A 57 -0.56 2.14 10.51
CA ALA A 57 0.06 1.94 11.82
C ALA A 57 1.46 2.58 11.91
N ALA A 58 2.25 2.55 10.82
CA ALA A 58 3.53 3.24 10.76
C ALA A 58 3.39 4.76 10.91
N LEU A 59 2.39 5.36 10.26
CA LEU A 59 2.09 6.79 10.38
C LEU A 59 1.64 7.18 11.80
N VAL A 60 0.76 6.39 12.42
CA VAL A 60 0.35 6.59 13.82
C VAL A 60 1.56 6.56 14.75
N HIS A 61 2.46 5.61 14.56
CA HIS A 61 3.70 5.52 15.33
C HIS A 61 4.62 6.73 15.11
N GLN A 62 4.76 7.22 13.88
CA GLN A 62 5.52 8.44 13.60
C GLN A 62 4.91 9.67 14.29
N MET A 63 3.58 9.82 14.24
CA MET A 63 2.89 10.91 14.93
C MET A 63 3.12 10.84 16.44
N HIS A 64 3.05 9.64 17.04
CA HIS A 64 3.35 9.43 18.45
C HIS A 64 4.78 9.87 18.82
N TYR A 65 5.77 9.47 18.01
CA TYR A 65 7.16 9.88 18.23
C TYR A 65 7.33 11.41 18.23
N ILE A 66 6.69 12.10 17.28
CA ILE A 66 6.80 13.56 17.16
C ILE A 66 6.12 14.27 18.34
N VAL A 67 4.92 13.83 18.71
CA VAL A 67 4.19 14.40 19.85
C VAL A 67 4.95 14.19 21.17
N GLU A 68 5.54 13.01 21.36
CA GLU A 68 6.37 12.75 22.54
C GLU A 68 7.66 13.59 22.53
N GLY A 69 8.33 13.73 21.38
CA GLY A 69 9.48 14.63 21.24
C GLY A 69 9.13 16.08 21.58
N TYR A 70 7.94 16.55 21.18
CA TYR A 70 7.45 17.87 21.55
C TYR A 70 7.24 18.00 23.06
N LYS A 71 6.58 17.03 23.70
CA LYS A 71 6.35 17.04 25.16
C LYS A 71 7.65 17.03 25.95
N ARG A 72 8.67 16.34 25.46
CA ARG A 72 10.01 16.29 26.04
C ARG A 72 10.81 17.57 25.81
N GLY A 73 10.35 18.46 24.94
CA GLY A 73 11.05 19.69 24.56
C GLY A 73 12.23 19.47 23.60
N GLU A 74 12.28 18.31 22.94
CA GLU A 74 13.35 17.95 21.98
C GLU A 74 13.14 18.65 20.62
N VAL A 75 11.89 18.93 20.26
CA VAL A 75 11.50 19.58 19.00
C VAL A 75 10.58 20.77 19.23
N SER A 76 10.60 21.74 18.32
CA SER A 76 9.77 22.94 18.43
C SER A 76 8.28 22.64 18.19
N LYS A 77 7.41 23.43 18.81
CA LYS A 77 5.95 23.34 18.61
C LYS A 77 5.57 23.49 17.14
N GLU A 78 6.18 24.45 16.44
CA GLU A 78 5.89 24.76 15.04
C GLU A 78 6.29 23.61 14.11
N TRP A 79 7.50 23.07 14.27
CA TRP A 79 7.95 21.91 13.51
C TRP A 79 7.05 20.70 13.74
N SER A 80 6.72 20.44 15.02
CA SER A 80 5.86 19.32 15.39
C SER A 80 4.45 19.45 14.79
N ARG A 81 3.89 20.66 14.76
CA ARG A 81 2.59 20.95 14.11
C ARG A 81 2.64 20.66 12.61
N MET A 82 3.65 21.18 11.91
CA MET A 82 3.80 20.94 10.47
C MET A 82 3.90 19.45 10.14
N GLN A 83 4.73 18.71 10.87
CA GLN A 83 4.90 17.28 10.63
C GLN A 83 3.64 16.48 10.96
N CYS A 84 2.96 16.79 12.07
CA CYS A 84 1.71 16.09 12.40
C CYS A 84 0.60 16.43 11.39
N GLN A 85 0.55 17.64 10.84
CA GLN A 85 -0.38 17.99 9.75
C GLN A 85 -0.11 17.16 8.50
N ASP A 86 1.15 17.03 8.10
CA ASP A 86 1.55 16.23 6.92
C ASP A 86 1.19 14.75 7.10
N ILE A 87 1.51 14.17 8.27
CA ILE A 87 1.14 12.81 8.61
C ILE A 87 -0.38 12.62 8.56
N MET A 88 -1.16 13.57 9.10
CA MET A 88 -2.62 13.49 9.07
C MET A 88 -3.18 13.52 7.65
N VAL A 89 -2.60 14.32 6.74
CA VAL A 89 -2.97 14.31 5.32
C VAL A 89 -2.76 12.92 4.74
N HIS A 90 -1.60 12.30 4.99
CA HIS A 90 -1.33 10.94 4.54
C HIS A 90 -2.26 9.90 5.16
N MET A 91 -2.58 10.01 6.45
CA MET A 91 -3.52 9.11 7.13
C MET A 91 -4.93 9.19 6.52
N THR A 92 -5.40 10.39 6.16
CA THR A 92 -6.73 10.57 5.54
C THR A 92 -6.81 9.97 4.13
N ALA A 93 -5.69 9.89 3.41
CA ALA A 93 -5.65 9.32 2.06
C ALA A 93 -5.96 7.81 2.04
N PHE A 94 -5.78 7.09 3.16
CA PHE A 94 -6.14 5.68 3.26
C PHE A 94 -7.65 5.44 3.38
N GLY A 95 -8.45 6.45 3.74
CA GLY A 95 -9.89 6.30 3.93
C GLY A 95 -10.25 5.36 5.09
N THR A 96 -11.11 4.38 4.83
CA THR A 96 -11.54 3.42 5.87
C THR A 96 -10.56 2.24 5.93
N ILE A 97 -9.94 2.03 7.10
CA ILE A 97 -9.08 0.88 7.34
C ILE A 97 -9.94 -0.34 7.70
N LEU A 98 -9.96 -1.34 6.82
CA LEU A 98 -10.77 -2.56 7.02
C LEU A 98 -10.16 -3.55 8.02
N ARG A 99 -8.84 -3.51 8.20
CA ARG A 99 -8.06 -4.42 9.06
C ARG A 99 -7.54 -3.69 10.30
N SER A 100 -8.44 -3.26 11.18
CA SER A 100 -8.07 -2.58 12.43
C SER A 100 -7.32 -3.47 13.40
N ASP A 101 -7.55 -4.79 13.34
CA ASP A 101 -6.80 -5.83 14.05
C ASP A 101 -5.30 -5.72 13.78
N VAL A 102 -4.92 -5.62 12.51
CA VAL A 102 -3.52 -5.49 12.10
C VAL A 102 -2.91 -4.18 12.58
N VAL A 103 -3.68 -3.09 12.59
CA VAL A 103 -3.21 -1.80 13.11
C VAL A 103 -2.86 -1.92 14.59
N ASP A 104 -3.75 -2.52 15.38
CA ASP A 104 -3.56 -2.66 16.83
C ASP A 104 -2.37 -3.57 17.15
N ASP A 105 -2.21 -4.69 16.45
CA ASP A 105 -1.07 -5.59 16.60
C ASP A 105 0.27 -4.90 16.27
N GLU A 106 0.32 -4.16 15.17
CA GLU A 106 1.53 -3.42 14.74
C GLU A 106 1.90 -2.29 15.71
N LEU A 107 0.90 -1.62 16.30
CA LEU A 107 1.13 -0.59 17.32
C LEU A 107 1.58 -1.20 18.64
N TRP A 108 0.98 -2.31 19.06
CA TRP A 108 1.37 -3.04 20.25
C TRP A 108 2.81 -3.55 20.15
N ALA A 109 3.19 -4.09 18.98
CA ALA A 109 4.56 -4.53 18.69
C ALA A 109 5.59 -3.40 18.81
N LYS A 110 5.16 -2.14 18.59
CA LYS A 110 5.99 -0.93 18.77
C LYS A 110 5.88 -0.31 20.16
N GLY A 111 5.21 -0.98 21.10
CA GLY A 111 5.05 -0.53 22.47
C GLY A 111 4.03 0.60 22.67
N ILE A 112 3.17 0.86 21.68
CA ILE A 112 2.06 1.80 21.80
C ILE A 112 0.83 1.05 22.30
N THR A 113 0.42 1.36 23.53
CA THR A 113 -0.79 0.82 24.15
C THR A 113 -2.05 1.50 23.61
N MET A 114 -3.22 0.85 23.74
CA MET A 114 -4.50 1.47 23.39
C MET A 114 -4.76 2.78 24.16
N GLN A 115 -4.31 2.86 25.42
CA GLN A 115 -4.45 4.08 26.21
C GLN A 115 -3.60 5.23 25.65
N GLN A 116 -2.37 4.94 25.21
CA GLN A 116 -1.51 5.93 24.56
C GLN A 116 -2.08 6.38 23.20
N ARG A 117 -2.74 5.48 22.47
CA ARG A 117 -3.44 5.84 21.23
C ARG A 117 -4.57 6.83 21.49
N GLN A 118 -5.36 6.62 22.55
CA GLN A 118 -6.42 7.56 22.95
C GLN A 118 -5.85 8.90 23.44
N SER A 119 -4.75 8.88 24.19
CA SER A 119 -4.11 10.12 24.64
C SER A 119 -3.52 10.90 23.46
N LEU A 120 -2.96 10.20 22.46
CA LEU A 120 -2.36 10.80 21.27
C LEU A 120 -3.33 11.72 20.53
N GLU A 121 -4.62 11.36 20.43
CA GLU A 121 -5.63 12.22 19.81
C GLU A 121 -5.84 13.52 20.60
N ASN A 122 -5.85 13.45 21.93
CA ASN A 122 -5.98 14.62 22.79
C ASN A 122 -4.71 15.48 22.76
N ASP A 123 -3.55 14.86 22.72
CA ASP A 123 -2.26 15.52 22.62
C ASP A 123 -2.12 16.25 21.28
N PHE A 124 -2.53 15.60 20.19
CA PHE A 124 -2.58 16.21 18.86
C PHE A 124 -3.54 17.41 18.85
N LYS A 125 -4.76 17.28 19.40
CA LYS A 125 -5.69 18.43 19.53
C LYS A 125 -5.07 19.59 20.31
N THR A 126 -4.33 19.28 21.37
CA THR A 126 -3.64 20.28 22.21
C THR A 126 -2.48 20.94 21.47
N LEU A 127 -1.69 20.17 20.72
CA LEU A 127 -0.61 20.67 19.88
C LEU A 127 -1.14 21.60 18.77
N MET A 128 -2.29 21.25 18.20
CA MET A 128 -2.95 22.01 17.13
C MET A 128 -3.75 23.21 17.63
N ALA A 129 -4.14 23.25 18.91
CA ALA A 129 -4.79 24.39 19.50
C ALA A 129 -3.87 25.61 19.41
N GLU A 130 -4.37 26.68 18.78
CA GLU A 130 -3.68 27.95 18.71
C GLU A 130 -3.43 28.52 20.11
N ASP A 131 -2.21 28.99 20.36
CA ASP A 131 -1.95 29.91 21.48
C ASP A 131 -2.64 31.24 21.17
N LYS A 132 -3.94 31.34 21.44
CA LYS A 132 -4.71 32.60 21.37
C LYS A 132 -4.29 33.62 22.44
N ARG A 133 -3.07 33.54 22.97
CA ARG A 133 -2.58 34.37 24.08
C ARG A 133 -1.31 35.14 23.72
N LYS A 134 -1.27 35.88 22.62
CA LYS A 134 -0.38 37.05 22.45
C LYS A 134 -0.99 38.11 21.54
N CYS A 135 -2.11 38.70 21.97
CA CYS A 135 -2.32 40.13 21.71
C CYS A 135 -1.93 40.83 23.02
N PHE A 136 -0.66 41.20 23.15
CA PHE A 136 -0.28 42.28 24.04
C PHE A 136 -0.67 43.57 23.31
N CYS A 137 -1.70 44.24 23.81
CA CYS A 137 -1.99 45.62 23.46
C CYS A 137 -0.93 46.55 24.07
#